data_AF-A0A7Y8JRZ3-F1
#
_entry.id   AF-A0A7Y8JRZ3-F1
#
_cell.length_a   1.000
_cell.length_b   1.000
_cell.length_c   1.000
_cell.angle_alpha   90.00
_cell.angle_beta   90.00
_cell.angle_gamma   90.00
#
_symmetry.space_group_name_H-M   'P 1'
#
loop_
_entity.id
_entity.type
_entity.pdbx_description
1 polymer ?
#
loop_
_entity_poly.entity_id
_entity_poly.type
_entity_poly.pdbx_seq_one_letter_code
_entity_poly.pdbx_strand_id
1 'polypeptide(L)'
;MVDHSSPPRPPLSTASLIIRLASIGVVVAVVAGAFAYVNGSLDPQRLRPKTLVNALETNNGLHPGYRRNHAKGVCVAGYFESSPEARQYSSAQVFSEARTPVIGRFALPSGNPYAPDSSVPIRSFALQFSLANGQQWRTGMNSMPVFPVGTPEAFFAMLKAGAPDPATGKPNPAGMPAFFAAHPETAPFLAWVKTAKPSASYATETYNGINAFYLVNASGQRQAVRWGVVPQSQDAAGATAPAGSDFLEKDLVQRLTAGPLRWQLNVTLANPGDPVDDASKTWTGEHKVLNAGTLVLESSQPQMDGDCRDINFDPLVLPSGIEASNDPLLAARSAAYASSYLRRTSEVSQLHSAPQESKP
;
A
#
# COMPACT_ATOMS: atom_id res chain seq x y z
N MET A 1 -35.07 -60.81 5.78
CA MET A 1 -34.09 -59.83 6.27
C MET A 1 -34.46 -59.46 7.68
N VAL A 2 -33.67 -59.89 8.67
CA VAL A 2 -33.92 -59.56 10.08
C VAL A 2 -33.37 -58.16 10.31
N ASP A 3 -34.25 -57.24 10.70
CA ASP A 3 -33.94 -55.86 11.04
C ASP A 3 -33.19 -55.82 12.39
N HIS A 4 -31.88 -55.55 12.33
CA HIS A 4 -31.05 -55.36 13.52
C HIS A 4 -31.17 -53.92 14.01
N SER A 5 -32.33 -53.58 14.57
CA SER A 5 -32.51 -52.34 15.33
C SER A 5 -31.66 -52.42 16.61
N SER A 6 -30.53 -51.71 16.62
CA SER A 6 -29.70 -51.59 17.83
C SER A 6 -30.49 -50.90 18.94
N PRO A 7 -30.40 -51.36 20.21
CA PRO A 7 -31.12 -50.73 21.31
C PRO A 7 -30.65 -49.27 21.48
N PRO A 8 -31.56 -48.33 21.84
CA PRO A 8 -31.20 -46.95 22.08
C PRO A 8 -30.17 -46.89 23.20
N ARG A 9 -29.05 -46.20 22.95
CA ARG A 9 -28.00 -46.02 23.97
C ARG A 9 -28.60 -45.31 25.18
N PRO A 10 -28.34 -45.77 26.42
CA PRO A 10 -28.86 -45.11 27.61
C PRO A 10 -28.37 -43.65 27.67
N PRO A 11 -29.19 -42.72 28.19
CA PRO A 11 -28.78 -41.34 28.35
C PRO A 11 -27.56 -41.25 29.28
N LEU A 12 -26.67 -40.30 29.01
CA LEU A 12 -25.50 -40.07 29.85
C LEU A 12 -25.93 -39.68 31.27
N SER A 13 -25.23 -40.20 32.28
CA SER A 13 -25.38 -39.70 33.64
C SER A 13 -24.96 -38.23 33.71
N THR A 14 -25.56 -37.46 34.62
CA THR A 14 -25.22 -36.04 34.83
C THR A 14 -23.72 -35.86 35.06
N ALA A 15 -23.08 -36.76 35.82
CA ALA A 15 -21.64 -36.73 36.06
C ALA A 15 -20.83 -36.97 34.77
N SER A 16 -21.21 -37.96 33.96
CA SER A 16 -20.55 -38.23 32.67
C SER A 16 -20.74 -37.08 31.67
N LEU A 17 -21.90 -36.43 31.69
CA LEU A 17 -22.17 -35.25 30.87
C LEU A 17 -21.28 -34.07 31.31
N ILE A 18 -21.21 -33.79 32.61
CA ILE A 18 -20.35 -32.73 33.18
C ILE A 18 -18.88 -32.97 32.81
N ILE A 19 -18.36 -34.20 33.00
CA ILE A 19 -16.96 -34.53 32.68
C ILE A 19 -16.68 -34.33 31.18
N ARG A 20 -17.59 -34.73 30.30
CA ARG A 20 -17.43 -34.53 28.85
C ARG A 20 -17.44 -33.07 28.47
N LEU A 21 -18.38 -32.28 29.00
CA LEU A 21 -18.45 -30.84 28.74
C LEU A 21 -17.22 -30.11 29.28
N ALA A 22 -16.73 -30.48 30.48
CA ALA A 22 -15.49 -29.94 31.02
C ALA A 22 -14.28 -30.29 30.15
N SER A 23 -14.19 -31.55 29.66
CA SER A 23 -13.11 -31.98 28.77
C SER A 23 -13.12 -31.22 27.44
N ILE A 24 -14.31 -31.02 26.84
CA ILE A 24 -14.48 -30.18 25.64
C ILE A 24 -14.05 -28.74 25.94
N GLY A 25 -14.47 -28.18 27.07
CA GLY A 25 -14.09 -26.83 27.50
C GLY A 25 -12.58 -26.66 27.63
N VAL A 26 -11.87 -27.64 28.19
CA VAL A 26 -10.41 -27.63 28.28
C VAL A 26 -9.77 -27.65 26.89
N VAL A 27 -10.23 -28.51 25.98
CA VAL A 27 -9.70 -28.57 24.61
C VAL A 27 -9.90 -27.25 23.88
N VAL A 28 -11.09 -26.65 23.96
CA VAL A 28 -11.37 -25.34 23.36
C VAL A 28 -10.48 -24.26 23.95
N ALA A 29 -10.28 -24.25 25.28
CA ALA A 29 -9.42 -23.28 25.94
C ALA A 29 -7.94 -23.43 25.52
N VAL A 30 -7.43 -24.66 25.39
CA VAL A 30 -6.07 -24.94 24.92
C VAL A 30 -5.89 -24.47 23.48
N VAL A 31 -6.84 -24.77 22.58
CA VAL A 31 -6.78 -24.34 21.18
C VAL A 31 -6.85 -22.81 21.09
N ALA A 32 -7.74 -22.17 21.84
CA ALA A 32 -7.84 -20.71 21.90
C ALA A 32 -6.56 -20.07 22.46
N GLY A 33 -5.97 -20.65 23.50
CA GLY A 33 -4.71 -20.20 24.09
C GLY A 33 -3.53 -20.35 23.12
N ALA A 34 -3.43 -21.49 22.42
CA ALA A 34 -2.43 -21.73 21.39
C ALA A 34 -2.59 -20.73 20.22
N PHE A 35 -3.82 -20.47 19.78
CA PHE A 35 -4.09 -19.45 18.77
C PHE A 35 -3.68 -18.04 19.25
N ALA A 36 -4.02 -17.68 20.49
CA ALA A 36 -3.65 -16.40 21.07
C ALA A 36 -2.12 -16.24 21.21
N TYR A 37 -1.41 -17.32 21.52
CA TYR A 37 0.05 -17.34 21.59
C TYR A 37 0.69 -17.25 20.19
N VAL A 38 0.29 -18.11 19.25
CA VAL A 38 0.84 -18.17 17.89
C VAL A 38 0.56 -16.89 17.10
N ASN A 39 -0.64 -16.31 17.23
CA ASN A 39 -0.97 -15.04 16.60
C ASN A 39 -0.33 -13.83 17.33
N GLY A 40 0.38 -14.06 18.44
CA GLY A 40 1.05 -13.02 19.22
C GLY A 40 0.07 -12.06 19.91
N SER A 41 -1.19 -12.45 20.11
CA SER A 41 -2.18 -11.66 20.85
C SER A 41 -1.74 -11.41 22.30
N LEU A 42 -0.91 -12.32 22.83
CA LEU A 42 -0.33 -12.25 24.17
C LEU A 42 1.03 -11.54 24.22
N ASP A 43 1.62 -11.17 23.07
CA ASP A 43 2.90 -10.47 23.03
C ASP A 43 2.67 -8.96 23.20
N PRO A 44 3.12 -8.35 24.32
CA PRO A 44 2.96 -6.91 24.57
C PRO A 44 3.84 -6.05 23.65
N GLN A 45 4.90 -6.62 23.05
CA GLN A 45 5.83 -5.91 22.16
C GLN A 45 5.39 -5.98 20.69
N ARG A 46 4.39 -6.81 20.35
CA ARG A 46 3.92 -6.96 18.98
C ARG A 46 3.41 -5.64 18.42
N LEU A 47 3.99 -5.20 17.31
CA LEU A 47 3.52 -4.04 16.59
C LEU A 47 2.10 -4.29 16.05
N ARG A 48 1.15 -3.47 16.49
CA ARG A 48 -0.25 -3.55 16.05
C ARG A 48 -0.51 -2.50 14.96
N PRO A 49 -1.41 -2.77 13.99
CA PRO A 49 -1.76 -1.81 12.94
C PRO A 49 -2.21 -0.46 13.50
N LYS A 50 -3.02 -0.47 14.57
CA LYS A 50 -3.46 0.76 15.26
C LYS A 50 -2.29 1.56 15.83
N THR A 51 -1.28 0.90 16.40
CA THR A 51 -0.09 1.55 16.95
C THR A 51 0.72 2.25 15.86
N LEU A 52 0.88 1.58 14.71
CA LEU A 52 1.56 2.18 13.56
C LEU A 52 0.78 3.40 13.02
N VAL A 53 -0.54 3.27 12.86
CA VAL A 53 -1.39 4.38 12.39
C VAL A 53 -1.43 5.54 13.40
N ASN A 54 -1.38 5.26 14.70
CA ASN A 54 -1.27 6.30 15.73
C ASN A 54 0.04 7.08 15.60
N ALA A 55 1.18 6.41 15.34
CA ALA A 55 2.44 7.12 15.13
C ALA A 55 2.39 8.04 13.90
N LEU A 56 1.70 7.64 12.83
CA LEU A 56 1.48 8.51 11.67
C LEU A 56 0.66 9.75 12.03
N GLU A 57 -0.41 9.60 12.82
CA GLU A 57 -1.21 10.74 13.33
C GLU A 57 -0.39 11.65 14.25
N THR A 58 0.36 11.08 15.19
CA THR A 58 1.23 11.85 16.09
C THR A 58 2.23 12.71 15.33
N ASN A 59 2.81 12.18 14.26
CA ASN A 59 3.83 12.90 13.50
C ASN A 59 3.28 14.02 12.62
N ASN A 60 2.03 13.91 12.16
CA ASN A 60 1.49 14.82 11.12
C ASN A 60 0.29 15.66 11.60
N GLY A 61 -0.19 15.42 12.81
CA GLY A 61 -1.46 15.93 13.31
C GLY A 61 -2.66 15.11 12.82
N LEU A 62 -3.78 15.30 13.50
CA LEU A 62 -5.05 14.67 13.13
C LEU A 62 -5.79 15.55 12.12
N HIS A 63 -6.06 14.99 10.94
CA HIS A 63 -6.84 15.64 9.88
C HIS A 63 -8.07 14.77 9.57
N PRO A 64 -9.23 15.00 10.22
CA PRO A 64 -10.42 14.17 10.06
C PRO A 64 -10.87 14.10 8.60
N GLY A 65 -11.28 12.91 8.15
CA GLY A 65 -11.71 12.70 6.76
C GLY A 65 -10.56 12.60 5.74
N TYR A 66 -9.30 12.83 6.16
CA TYR A 66 -8.10 12.60 5.36
C TYR A 66 -7.35 11.33 5.75
N ARG A 67 -6.51 10.85 4.82
CA ARG A 67 -5.68 9.65 5.01
C ARG A 67 -4.55 9.97 6.01
N ARG A 68 -4.16 9.00 6.85
CA ARG A 68 -3.13 9.22 7.91
C ARG A 68 -1.72 9.37 7.40
N ASN A 69 -1.48 8.86 6.21
CA ASN A 69 -0.35 9.20 5.39
C ASN A 69 -0.87 9.38 3.97
N HIS A 70 -0.12 10.06 3.12
CA HIS A 70 -0.57 10.40 1.78
C HIS A 70 -1.85 11.26 1.78
N ALA A 71 -1.97 12.22 2.71
CA ALA A 71 -3.17 13.00 2.95
C ALA A 71 -3.50 13.97 1.79
N LYS A 72 -2.49 14.65 1.26
CA LYS A 72 -2.63 15.50 0.06
C LYS A 72 -2.54 14.66 -1.20
N GLY A 73 -3.54 14.76 -2.07
CA GLY A 73 -3.57 14.02 -3.32
C GLY A 73 -4.77 14.36 -4.20
N VAL A 74 -4.80 13.77 -5.38
CA VAL A 74 -5.80 14.03 -6.44
C VAL A 74 -6.23 12.71 -7.07
N CYS A 75 -7.53 12.56 -7.34
CA CYS A 75 -8.06 11.37 -8.01
C CYS A 75 -7.84 11.46 -9.51
N VAL A 76 -7.62 10.32 -10.16
CA VAL A 76 -7.49 10.21 -11.61
C VAL A 76 -8.25 8.99 -12.11
N ALA A 77 -8.70 9.03 -13.35
CA ALA A 77 -9.42 7.93 -13.99
C ALA A 77 -8.96 7.73 -15.43
N GLY A 78 -9.09 6.49 -15.91
CA GLY A 78 -8.78 6.10 -17.28
C GLY A 78 -8.82 4.59 -17.44
N TYR A 79 -7.86 4.02 -18.16
CA TYR A 79 -7.81 2.59 -18.45
C TYR A 79 -6.37 2.10 -18.66
N PHE A 80 -6.22 0.78 -18.63
CA PHE A 80 -4.98 0.08 -18.94
C PHE A 80 -5.15 -0.73 -20.22
N GLU A 81 -4.22 -0.58 -21.16
CA GLU A 81 -4.12 -1.37 -22.39
C GLU A 81 -3.04 -2.43 -22.22
N SER A 82 -3.42 -3.70 -22.23
CA SER A 82 -2.47 -4.79 -22.00
C SER A 82 -1.53 -5.03 -23.18
N SER A 83 -0.32 -5.48 -22.87
CA SER A 83 0.63 -6.05 -23.83
C SER A 83 0.73 -7.57 -23.62
N PRO A 84 0.96 -8.37 -24.68
CA PRO A 84 1.02 -9.82 -24.56
C PRO A 84 2.24 -10.36 -23.79
N GLU A 85 3.28 -9.55 -23.54
CA GLU A 85 4.57 -10.02 -23.00
C GLU A 85 4.47 -10.67 -21.61
N ALA A 86 3.53 -10.20 -20.78
CA ALA A 86 3.31 -10.71 -19.42
C ALA A 86 2.47 -12.01 -19.39
N ARG A 87 1.76 -12.36 -20.47
CA ARG A 87 0.82 -13.51 -20.51
C ARG A 87 1.50 -14.86 -20.30
N GLN A 88 2.78 -14.99 -20.66
CA GLN A 88 3.54 -16.21 -20.44
C GLN A 88 3.90 -16.43 -18.96
N TYR A 89 3.94 -15.36 -18.16
CA TYR A 89 4.32 -15.39 -16.75
C TYR A 89 3.11 -15.36 -15.80
N SER A 90 1.97 -14.85 -16.26
CA SER A 90 0.77 -14.68 -15.42
C SER A 90 -0.49 -15.10 -16.15
N SER A 91 -1.37 -15.79 -15.43
CA SER A 91 -2.75 -16.09 -15.83
C SER A 91 -3.74 -14.97 -15.52
N ALA A 92 -3.28 -13.83 -14.97
CA ALA A 92 -4.15 -12.74 -14.58
C ALA A 92 -4.85 -12.11 -15.78
N GLN A 93 -6.18 -11.94 -15.66
CA GLN A 93 -7.03 -11.47 -16.75
C GLN A 93 -6.64 -10.08 -17.27
N VAL A 94 -6.09 -9.22 -16.40
CA VAL A 94 -5.58 -7.88 -16.76
C VAL A 94 -4.56 -7.91 -17.90
N PHE A 95 -3.79 -9.00 -18.06
CA PHE A 95 -2.82 -9.11 -19.15
C PHE A 95 -3.42 -9.69 -20.44
N SER A 96 -4.67 -10.14 -20.41
CA SER A 96 -5.38 -10.72 -21.56
C SER A 96 -6.51 -9.83 -22.09
N GLU A 97 -6.98 -8.87 -21.30
CA GLU A 97 -7.98 -7.87 -21.70
C GLU A 97 -7.38 -6.81 -22.63
N ALA A 98 -8.15 -6.38 -23.64
CA ALA A 98 -7.73 -5.26 -24.49
C ALA A 98 -7.65 -3.95 -23.68
N ARG A 99 -8.65 -3.71 -22.83
CA ARG A 99 -8.73 -2.54 -21.94
C ARG A 99 -9.33 -2.92 -20.59
N THR A 100 -8.70 -2.46 -19.52
CA THR A 100 -9.18 -2.63 -18.14
C THR A 100 -9.40 -1.25 -17.52
N PRO A 101 -10.60 -0.90 -17.01
CA PRO A 101 -10.84 0.37 -16.32
C PRO A 101 -9.94 0.57 -15.10
N VAL A 102 -9.48 1.80 -14.91
CA VAL A 102 -8.59 2.18 -13.80
C VAL A 102 -9.08 3.42 -13.09
N ILE A 103 -9.14 3.36 -11.75
CA ILE A 103 -9.17 4.52 -10.88
C ILE A 103 -7.84 4.61 -10.15
N GLY A 104 -7.26 5.80 -10.11
CA GLY A 104 -5.98 6.04 -9.47
C GLY A 104 -5.99 7.25 -8.55
N ARG A 105 -4.87 7.43 -7.85
CA ARG A 105 -4.63 8.57 -6.98
C ARG A 105 -3.15 8.93 -6.90
N PHE A 106 -2.83 10.17 -7.21
CA PHE A 106 -1.51 10.76 -6.91
C PHE A 106 -1.49 11.36 -5.51
N ALA A 107 -0.32 11.37 -4.85
CA ALA A 107 -0.17 11.95 -3.53
C ALA A 107 1.28 12.28 -3.13
N LEU A 108 1.42 13.09 -2.07
CA LEU A 108 2.67 13.27 -1.33
C LEU A 108 2.68 12.38 -0.08
N PRO A 109 3.79 11.69 0.29
CA PRO A 109 3.84 10.84 1.50
C PRO A 109 3.97 11.66 2.79
N SER A 110 2.96 12.49 3.06
CA SER A 110 2.78 13.26 4.30
C SER A 110 1.37 13.02 4.83
N GLY A 111 1.21 13.09 6.16
CA GLY A 111 -0.12 13.07 6.79
C GLY A 111 -0.82 14.43 6.81
N ASN A 112 -0.16 15.51 6.37
CA ASN A 112 -0.75 16.84 6.31
C ASN A 112 -1.36 17.11 4.91
N PRO A 113 -2.69 17.27 4.76
CA PRO A 113 -3.33 17.54 3.47
C PRO A 113 -3.02 18.92 2.91
N TYR A 114 -2.48 19.83 3.72
CA TYR A 114 -2.08 21.18 3.35
C TYR A 114 -0.57 21.33 3.14
N ALA A 115 0.17 20.22 3.10
CA ALA A 115 1.61 20.26 2.87
C ALA A 115 1.92 20.93 1.51
N PRO A 116 2.94 21.80 1.43
CA PRO A 116 3.40 22.30 0.15
C PRO A 116 3.98 21.16 -0.69
N ASP A 117 3.80 21.21 -2.01
CA ASP A 117 4.29 20.18 -2.94
C ASP A 117 5.82 20.01 -2.95
N SER A 118 6.55 21.00 -2.42
CA SER A 118 8.00 20.97 -2.20
C SER A 118 8.43 20.35 -0.85
N SER A 119 7.49 19.98 0.03
CA SER A 119 7.79 19.48 1.38
C SER A 119 8.61 18.19 1.39
N VAL A 120 8.47 17.35 0.37
CA VAL A 120 9.19 16.08 0.21
C VAL A 120 9.49 15.83 -1.27
N PRO A 121 10.61 15.16 -1.61
CA PRO A 121 10.93 14.84 -3.00
C PRO A 121 10.09 13.69 -3.55
N ILE A 122 9.49 12.87 -2.68
CA ILE A 122 8.76 11.68 -3.08
C ILE A 122 7.36 12.06 -3.61
N ARG A 123 7.00 11.49 -4.75
CA ARG A 123 5.63 11.37 -5.27
C ARG A 123 5.13 9.94 -5.13
N SER A 124 3.82 9.79 -4.96
CA SER A 124 3.14 8.51 -4.76
C SER A 124 2.05 8.35 -5.80
N PHE A 125 1.84 7.11 -6.25
CA PHE A 125 0.77 6.79 -7.18
C PHE A 125 0.15 5.44 -6.83
N ALA A 126 -1.17 5.41 -6.72
CA ALA A 126 -1.92 4.19 -6.43
C ALA A 126 -2.96 3.96 -7.51
N LEU A 127 -3.19 2.69 -7.87
CA LEU A 127 -4.11 2.29 -8.94
C LEU A 127 -5.00 1.15 -8.47
N GLN A 128 -6.26 1.15 -8.90
CA GLN A 128 -7.17 0.01 -8.87
C GLN A 128 -7.56 -0.32 -10.31
N PHE A 129 -7.20 -1.51 -10.77
CA PHE A 129 -7.66 -2.09 -12.02
C PHE A 129 -8.91 -2.93 -11.73
N SER A 130 -9.99 -2.70 -12.47
CA SER A 130 -11.26 -3.43 -12.32
C SER A 130 -11.42 -4.41 -13.47
N LEU A 131 -11.15 -5.70 -13.24
CA LEU A 131 -11.12 -6.74 -14.27
C LEU A 131 -12.56 -7.19 -14.61
N ALA A 132 -12.77 -7.70 -15.83
CA ALA A 132 -14.09 -8.10 -16.30
C ALA A 132 -14.69 -9.28 -15.52
N ASN A 133 -13.86 -10.13 -14.90
CA ASN A 133 -14.30 -11.21 -14.01
C ASN A 133 -14.67 -10.73 -12.59
N GLY A 134 -14.67 -9.42 -12.33
CA GLY A 134 -14.99 -8.84 -11.02
C GLY A 134 -13.82 -8.84 -10.01
N GLN A 135 -12.67 -9.42 -10.35
CA GLN A 135 -11.46 -9.28 -9.54
C GLN A 135 -10.87 -7.87 -9.67
N GLN A 136 -10.02 -7.52 -8.71
CA GLN A 136 -9.30 -6.27 -8.72
C GLN A 136 -7.82 -6.51 -8.55
N TRP A 137 -7.03 -5.66 -9.19
CA TRP A 137 -5.63 -5.49 -8.84
C TRP A 137 -5.47 -4.09 -8.25
N ARG A 138 -4.95 -4.00 -7.02
CA ARG A 138 -4.65 -2.72 -6.40
C ARG A 138 -3.16 -2.58 -6.18
N THR A 139 -2.66 -1.36 -6.38
CA THR A 139 -1.25 -1.04 -6.22
C THR A 139 -1.08 0.19 -5.33
N GLY A 140 0.05 0.25 -4.64
CA GLY A 140 0.53 1.47 -4.01
C GLY A 140 2.01 1.62 -4.30
N MET A 141 2.35 2.63 -5.09
CA MET A 141 3.68 2.85 -5.67
C MET A 141 4.24 4.21 -5.22
N ASN A 142 5.56 4.34 -5.26
CA ASN A 142 6.23 5.62 -5.02
C ASN A 142 7.37 5.81 -6.02
N SER A 143 7.75 7.07 -6.20
CA SER A 143 8.90 7.48 -7.01
C SER A 143 10.25 6.95 -6.54
N MET A 144 10.39 6.69 -5.24
CA MET A 144 11.59 6.03 -4.73
C MET A 144 11.66 4.56 -5.17
N PRO A 145 12.84 4.05 -5.57
CA PRO A 145 13.00 2.69 -6.10
C PRO A 145 13.04 1.61 -5.03
N VAL A 146 13.30 1.98 -3.77
CA VAL A 146 13.37 1.11 -2.60
C VAL A 146 12.67 1.77 -1.42
N PHE A 147 12.22 0.97 -0.46
CA PHE A 147 11.72 1.50 0.81
C PHE A 147 12.87 1.88 1.75
N PRO A 148 12.71 2.84 2.68
CA PRO A 148 13.78 3.19 3.62
C PRO A 148 14.25 2.04 4.52
N VAL A 149 13.41 1.05 4.77
CA VAL A 149 13.63 -0.03 5.74
C VAL A 149 13.00 -1.34 5.26
N GLY A 150 13.45 -2.48 5.77
CA GLY A 150 12.96 -3.80 5.35
C GLY A 150 11.82 -4.37 6.20
N THR A 151 11.55 -3.79 7.39
CA THR A 151 10.58 -4.36 8.35
C THR A 151 9.60 -3.33 8.89
N PRO A 152 8.39 -3.76 9.30
CA PRO A 152 7.41 -2.89 9.97
C PRO A 152 7.94 -2.27 11.27
N GLU A 153 8.75 -3.01 12.03
CA GLU A 153 9.36 -2.56 13.28
C GLU A 153 10.38 -1.45 13.04
N ALA A 154 11.25 -1.60 12.04
CA ALA A 154 12.19 -0.56 11.63
C ALA A 154 11.45 0.68 11.10
N PHE A 155 10.34 0.49 10.38
CA PHE A 155 9.51 1.61 9.91
C PHE A 155 8.87 2.36 11.08
N PHE A 156 8.35 1.63 12.07
CA PHE A 156 7.81 2.23 13.27
C PHE A 156 8.87 2.96 14.10
N ALA A 157 10.08 2.40 14.22
CA ALA A 157 11.22 3.05 14.85
C ALA A 157 11.62 4.34 14.11
N MET A 158 11.62 4.32 12.77
CA MET A 158 11.86 5.51 11.94
C MET A 158 10.82 6.60 12.19
N LEU A 159 9.53 6.23 12.27
CA LEU A 159 8.46 7.17 12.60
C LEU A 159 8.68 7.82 13.97
N LYS A 160 9.05 7.03 14.99
CA LYS A 160 9.35 7.59 16.32
C LYS A 160 10.57 8.51 16.29
N ALA A 161 11.61 8.16 15.55
CA ALA A 161 12.83 8.96 15.45
C ALA A 161 12.58 10.34 14.80
N GLY A 162 11.60 10.43 13.89
CA GLY A 162 11.17 11.68 13.26
C GLY A 162 10.02 12.40 13.97
N ALA A 163 9.50 11.84 15.08
CA ALA A 163 8.34 12.41 15.77
C ALA A 163 8.68 13.77 16.41
N PRO A 164 7.75 14.73 16.39
CA PRO A 164 7.89 15.95 17.20
C PRO A 164 7.95 15.62 18.69
N ASP A 165 8.86 16.27 19.42
CA ASP A 165 8.93 16.17 20.87
C ASP A 165 7.67 16.79 21.49
N PRO A 166 6.95 16.09 22.40
CA PRO A 166 5.69 16.59 22.94
C PRO A 166 5.80 17.89 23.74
N ALA A 167 6.95 18.18 24.34
CA ALA A 167 7.17 19.40 25.13
C ALA A 167 7.47 20.61 24.23
N THR A 168 8.13 20.40 23.09
CA THR A 168 8.55 21.49 22.20
C THR A 168 7.74 21.62 20.90
N GLY A 169 7.00 20.58 20.53
CA GLY A 169 6.30 20.47 19.25
C GLY A 169 7.23 20.38 18.03
N LYS A 170 8.54 20.22 18.22
CA LYS A 170 9.54 20.19 17.14
C LYS A 170 10.25 18.83 17.07
N PRO A 171 10.66 18.36 15.88
CA PRO A 171 11.47 17.15 15.77
C PRO A 171 12.79 17.26 16.55
N ASN A 172 13.22 16.16 17.16
CA ASN A 172 14.56 16.07 17.75
C ASN A 172 15.62 16.03 16.63
N PRO A 173 16.55 17.01 16.55
CA PRO A 173 17.55 17.05 15.48
C PRO A 173 18.49 15.84 15.47
N ALA A 174 18.68 15.15 16.60
CA ALA A 174 19.53 13.95 16.69
C ALA A 174 18.78 12.64 16.40
N GLY A 175 17.43 12.66 16.37
CA GLY A 175 16.61 11.45 16.25
C GLY A 175 16.83 10.69 14.94
N MET A 176 16.55 11.34 13.82
CA MET A 176 16.74 10.74 12.49
C MET A 176 18.20 10.37 12.18
N PRO A 177 19.22 11.21 12.48
CA PRO A 177 20.62 10.81 12.33
C PRO A 177 20.99 9.56 13.12
N ALA A 178 20.54 9.44 14.37
CA ALA A 178 20.80 8.26 15.19
C ALA A 178 20.11 7.00 14.64
N PHE A 179 18.88 7.15 14.13
CA PHE A 179 18.18 6.06 13.45
C PHE A 179 18.96 5.55 12.24
N PHE A 180 19.36 6.43 11.32
CA PHE A 180 20.11 6.01 10.13
C PHE A 180 21.47 5.38 10.46
N ALA A 181 22.14 5.83 11.53
CA ALA A 181 23.38 5.22 12.00
C ALA A 181 23.18 3.78 12.52
N ALA A 182 22.02 3.50 13.13
CA ALA A 182 21.67 2.18 13.66
C ALA A 182 21.07 1.22 12.61
N HIS A 183 20.63 1.74 11.46
CA HIS A 183 19.92 1.01 10.42
C HIS A 183 20.67 1.05 9.07
N PRO A 184 21.77 0.28 8.91
CA PRO A 184 22.59 0.27 7.70
C PRO A 184 21.82 -0.17 6.44
N GLU A 185 20.70 -0.88 6.59
CA GLU A 185 19.79 -1.23 5.50
C GLU A 185 19.19 -0.02 4.79
N THR A 186 19.21 1.17 5.42
CA THR A 186 18.72 2.42 4.83
C THR A 186 19.64 2.99 3.76
N ALA A 187 20.86 2.47 3.61
CA ALA A 187 21.88 3.02 2.72
C ALA A 187 21.42 3.20 1.24
N PRO A 188 20.72 2.24 0.60
CA PRO A 188 20.21 2.42 -0.76
C PRO A 188 19.21 3.58 -0.87
N PHE A 189 18.32 3.72 0.11
CA PHE A 189 17.37 4.83 0.18
C PHE A 189 18.08 6.18 0.37
N LEU A 190 19.06 6.26 1.28
CA LEU A 190 19.84 7.48 1.51
C LEU A 190 20.66 7.87 0.29
N ALA A 191 21.17 6.90 -0.47
CA ALA A 191 21.84 7.15 -1.75
C ALA A 191 20.88 7.78 -2.77
N TRP A 192 19.66 7.25 -2.88
CA TRP A 192 18.62 7.82 -3.74
C TRP A 192 18.25 9.25 -3.33
N VAL A 193 18.03 9.50 -2.02
CA VAL A 193 17.67 10.84 -1.50
C VAL A 193 18.68 11.92 -1.92
N LYS A 194 19.99 11.60 -1.94
CA LYS A 194 21.03 12.55 -2.37
C LYS A 194 20.88 13.01 -3.83
N THR A 195 20.26 12.18 -4.67
CA THR A 195 20.05 12.46 -6.10
C THR A 195 18.61 12.86 -6.41
N ALA A 196 17.68 12.63 -5.48
CA ALA A 196 16.26 12.88 -5.68
C ALA A 196 16.00 14.37 -5.86
N LYS A 197 15.37 14.73 -6.97
CA LYS A 197 14.88 16.08 -7.24
C LYS A 197 13.36 16.04 -7.10
N PRO A 198 12.73 16.89 -6.28
CA PRO A 198 11.28 16.96 -6.22
C PRO A 198 10.73 17.23 -7.63
N SER A 199 9.97 16.28 -8.20
CA SER A 199 9.38 16.47 -9.53
C SER A 199 8.43 17.66 -9.51
N ALA A 200 8.45 18.43 -10.61
CA ALA A 200 7.53 19.53 -10.89
C ALA A 200 6.14 19.03 -11.33
N SER A 201 6.00 17.73 -11.62
CA SER A 201 4.77 17.14 -12.15
C SER A 201 4.55 15.71 -11.64
N TYR A 202 3.30 15.34 -11.41
CA TYR A 202 2.95 13.93 -11.25
C TYR A 202 3.10 13.14 -12.56
N ALA A 203 2.98 13.82 -13.71
CA ALA A 203 2.88 13.23 -15.04
C ALA A 203 4.22 12.73 -15.62
N THR A 204 5.34 13.20 -15.08
CA THR A 204 6.70 12.98 -15.60
C THR A 204 7.57 12.14 -14.67
N GLU A 205 6.95 11.61 -13.61
CA GLU A 205 7.61 10.81 -12.59
C GLU A 205 7.43 9.31 -12.87
N THR A 206 8.47 8.53 -12.57
CA THR A 206 8.39 7.07 -12.55
C THR A 206 7.88 6.62 -11.18
N TYR A 207 6.95 5.66 -11.13
CA TYR A 207 6.47 5.13 -9.85
C TYR A 207 6.71 3.62 -9.77
N ASN A 208 7.32 3.19 -8.67
CA ASN A 208 7.75 1.82 -8.42
C ASN A 208 6.84 1.15 -7.39
N GLY A 209 6.47 -0.12 -7.62
CA GLY A 209 5.74 -0.96 -6.67
C GLY A 209 6.52 -1.24 -5.38
N ILE A 210 7.85 -1.10 -5.43
CA ILE A 210 8.82 -1.27 -4.34
C ILE A 210 8.90 -2.72 -3.84
N ASN A 211 7.81 -3.27 -3.31
CA ASN A 211 7.76 -4.67 -2.90
C ASN A 211 7.83 -5.59 -4.12
N ALA A 212 8.40 -6.78 -3.95
CA ALA A 212 8.30 -7.84 -4.95
C ALA A 212 6.98 -8.62 -4.78
N PHE A 213 6.55 -9.23 -5.86
CA PHE A 213 5.37 -10.09 -5.97
C PHE A 213 5.72 -11.28 -6.85
N TYR A 214 4.81 -12.23 -7.03
CA TYR A 214 4.96 -13.31 -8.00
C TYR A 214 3.90 -13.21 -9.08
N LEU A 215 4.32 -13.33 -10.33
CA LEU A 215 3.43 -13.69 -11.42
C LEU A 215 3.29 -15.21 -11.46
N VAL A 216 2.06 -15.71 -11.61
CA VAL A 216 1.75 -17.14 -11.65
C VAL A 216 1.05 -17.49 -12.94
N ASN A 217 1.70 -18.32 -13.76
CA ASN A 217 1.16 -18.68 -15.08
C ASN A 217 0.10 -19.79 -14.98
N ALA A 218 -0.46 -20.19 -16.13
CA ALA A 218 -1.52 -21.20 -16.19
C ALA A 218 -1.08 -22.61 -15.73
N SER A 219 0.22 -22.90 -15.71
CA SER A 219 0.77 -24.16 -15.19
C SER A 219 1.16 -24.08 -13.70
N GLY A 220 0.92 -22.95 -13.04
CA GLY A 220 1.24 -22.72 -11.62
C GLY A 220 2.70 -22.36 -11.35
N GLN A 221 3.50 -22.07 -12.38
CA GLN A 221 4.89 -21.64 -12.20
C GLN A 221 4.93 -20.19 -11.72
N ARG A 222 5.73 -19.94 -10.70
CA ARG A 222 5.90 -18.63 -10.06
C ARG A 222 7.16 -17.95 -10.56
N GLN A 223 7.06 -16.68 -10.93
CA GLN A 223 8.19 -15.81 -11.24
C GLN A 223 8.13 -14.56 -10.36
N ALA A 224 9.16 -14.34 -9.54
CA ALA A 224 9.24 -13.13 -8.72
C ALA A 224 9.46 -11.91 -9.62
N VAL A 225 8.76 -10.81 -9.31
CA VAL A 225 8.80 -9.57 -10.07
C VAL A 225 8.71 -8.34 -9.18
N ARG A 226 9.26 -7.23 -9.66
CA ARG A 226 8.87 -5.87 -9.26
C ARG A 226 8.26 -5.19 -10.46
N TRP A 227 7.32 -4.27 -10.25
CA TRP A 227 6.77 -3.46 -11.33
C TRP A 227 6.96 -1.98 -11.08
N GLY A 228 6.91 -1.21 -12.15
CA GLY A 228 6.84 0.24 -12.10
C GLY A 228 6.15 0.79 -13.34
N VAL A 229 5.63 2.01 -13.22
CA VAL A 229 5.06 2.74 -14.34
C VAL A 229 6.01 3.87 -14.74
N VAL A 230 6.45 3.86 -15.99
CA VAL A 230 7.41 4.82 -16.55
C VAL A 230 6.66 5.80 -17.45
N PRO A 231 6.76 7.11 -17.22
CA PRO A 231 5.99 8.11 -17.95
C PRO A 231 6.47 8.19 -19.40
N GLN A 232 5.51 8.37 -20.32
CA GLN A 232 5.82 8.72 -21.72
C GLN A 232 5.99 10.24 -21.89
N SER A 233 5.46 11.02 -20.95
CA SER A 233 5.66 12.46 -20.88
C SER A 233 6.99 12.80 -20.21
N GLN A 234 7.62 13.87 -20.67
CA GLN A 234 8.83 14.43 -20.05
C GLN A 234 8.59 15.89 -19.68
N ASP A 235 9.33 16.37 -18.70
CA ASP A 235 9.38 17.81 -18.43
C ASP A 235 10.26 18.51 -19.45
N ALA A 236 10.03 19.81 -19.63
CA ALA A 236 10.95 20.65 -20.38
C ALA A 236 12.35 20.58 -19.76
N ALA A 237 13.39 20.62 -20.59
CA ALA A 237 14.78 20.60 -20.11
C ALA A 237 15.01 21.74 -19.11
N GLY A 238 15.47 21.39 -17.90
CA GLY A 238 15.72 22.37 -16.84
C GLY A 238 14.48 22.87 -16.09
N ALA A 239 13.31 22.27 -16.29
CA ALA A 239 12.12 22.60 -15.52
C ALA A 239 12.38 22.42 -14.02
N THR A 240 12.02 23.45 -13.26
CA THR A 240 12.04 23.43 -11.79
C THR A 240 10.63 23.52 -11.27
N ALA A 241 10.40 23.01 -10.06
CA ALA A 241 9.13 23.18 -9.37
C ALA A 241 8.72 24.67 -9.32
N PRO A 242 7.52 25.03 -9.81
CA PRO A 242 7.00 26.39 -9.71
C PRO A 242 6.86 26.84 -8.25
N ALA A 243 6.80 28.15 -8.04
CA ALA A 243 6.45 28.69 -6.74
C ALA A 243 4.99 28.36 -6.37
N GLY A 244 4.73 28.15 -5.08
CA GLY A 244 3.39 27.87 -4.55
C GLY A 244 3.27 26.49 -3.91
N SER A 245 2.17 26.28 -3.19
CA SER A 245 1.91 25.05 -2.43
C SER A 245 1.33 23.93 -3.28
N ASP A 246 0.66 24.23 -4.40
CA ASP A 246 -0.24 23.30 -5.11
C ASP A 246 0.06 23.23 -6.62
N PHE A 247 1.34 23.28 -7.00
CA PHE A 247 1.74 23.28 -8.41
C PHE A 247 1.50 21.92 -9.10
N LEU A 248 1.56 20.80 -8.37
CA LEU A 248 1.43 19.46 -8.94
C LEU A 248 0.02 19.18 -9.47
N GLU A 249 -1.01 19.59 -8.71
CA GLU A 249 -2.40 19.42 -9.13
C GLU A 249 -2.75 20.34 -10.30
N LYS A 250 -2.26 21.59 -10.27
CA LYS A 250 -2.44 22.55 -11.37
C LYS A 250 -1.82 22.06 -12.67
N ASP A 251 -0.57 21.56 -12.61
CA ASP A 251 0.11 20.95 -13.75
C ASP A 251 -0.67 19.74 -14.29
N LEU A 252 -1.13 18.85 -13.40
CA LEU A 252 -1.90 17.67 -13.79
C LEU A 252 -3.18 18.03 -14.55
N VAL A 253 -3.97 18.96 -14.01
CA VAL A 253 -5.21 19.44 -14.63
C VAL A 253 -4.92 20.06 -16.01
N GLN A 254 -3.87 20.89 -16.09
CA GLN A 254 -3.48 21.53 -17.35
C GLN A 254 -3.10 20.48 -18.41
N ARG A 255 -2.31 19.47 -18.05
CA ARG A 255 -1.88 18.43 -18.98
C ARG A 255 -3.04 17.54 -19.43
N LEU A 256 -3.91 17.12 -18.51
CA LEU A 256 -5.09 16.32 -18.84
C LEU A 256 -6.10 17.09 -19.71
N THR A 257 -6.17 18.41 -19.56
CA THR A 257 -6.94 19.27 -20.47
C THR A 257 -6.39 19.25 -21.90
N ALA A 258 -5.06 19.12 -22.05
CA ALA A 258 -4.41 19.02 -23.37
C ALA A 258 -4.51 17.61 -23.98
N GLY A 259 -4.70 16.57 -23.17
CA GLY A 259 -4.99 15.22 -23.62
C GLY A 259 -4.58 14.14 -22.61
N PRO A 260 -4.83 12.86 -22.95
CA PRO A 260 -4.55 11.76 -22.04
C PRO A 260 -3.05 11.63 -21.72
N LEU A 261 -2.75 11.35 -20.45
CA LEU A 261 -1.40 11.07 -19.96
C LEU A 261 -1.13 9.56 -19.98
N ARG A 262 0.12 9.17 -20.26
CA ARG A 262 0.48 7.77 -20.48
C ARG A 262 1.71 7.34 -19.71
N TRP A 263 1.67 6.11 -19.19
CA TRP A 263 2.81 5.42 -18.61
C TRP A 263 2.89 4.00 -19.15
N GLN A 264 4.10 3.52 -19.40
CA GLN A 264 4.34 2.11 -19.66
C GLN A 264 4.45 1.35 -18.33
N LEU A 265 3.67 0.29 -18.16
CA LEU A 265 3.83 -0.63 -17.04
C LEU A 265 4.95 -1.62 -17.36
N ASN A 266 6.06 -1.48 -16.65
CA ASN A 266 7.21 -2.36 -16.77
C ASN A 266 7.22 -3.37 -15.63
N VAL A 267 7.36 -4.65 -15.97
CA VAL A 267 7.53 -5.75 -15.02
C VAL A 267 8.95 -6.26 -15.12
N THR A 268 9.74 -6.04 -14.07
CA THR A 268 11.12 -6.52 -13.95
C THR A 268 11.11 -7.90 -13.32
N LEU A 269 11.67 -8.89 -14.01
CA LEU A 269 11.79 -10.26 -13.51
C LEU A 269 13.00 -10.37 -12.59
N ALA A 270 12.82 -10.97 -11.42
CA ALA A 270 13.91 -11.24 -10.48
C ALA A 270 14.92 -12.23 -11.08
N ASN A 271 16.20 -11.95 -10.87
CA ASN A 271 17.30 -12.86 -11.10
C ASN A 271 17.48 -13.83 -9.92
N PRO A 272 18.17 -14.98 -10.11
CA PRO A 272 18.56 -15.84 -8.99
C PRO A 272 19.36 -15.06 -7.94
N GLY A 273 18.91 -15.12 -6.68
CA GLY A 273 19.58 -14.46 -5.55
C GLY A 273 19.07 -13.06 -5.23
N ASP A 274 18.14 -12.50 -6.01
CA ASP A 274 17.54 -11.22 -5.65
C ASP A 274 16.79 -11.29 -4.30
N PRO A 275 16.87 -10.24 -3.48
CA PRO A 275 16.11 -10.14 -2.24
C PRO A 275 14.64 -9.83 -2.55
N VAL A 276 13.84 -10.89 -2.74
CA VAL A 276 12.41 -10.80 -3.04
C VAL A 276 11.62 -10.31 -1.83
N ASP A 277 12.02 -10.70 -0.62
CA ASP A 277 11.26 -10.45 0.61
C ASP A 277 11.77 -9.23 1.42
N ASP A 278 12.56 -8.33 0.80
CA ASP A 278 13.07 -7.12 1.44
C ASP A 278 13.05 -5.91 0.49
N ALA A 279 12.03 -5.06 0.64
CA ALA A 279 11.86 -3.82 -0.11
C ALA A 279 12.94 -2.75 0.11
N SER A 280 13.79 -2.86 1.13
CA SER A 280 14.91 -1.92 1.33
C SER A 280 16.09 -2.19 0.39
N LYS A 281 16.12 -3.38 -0.22
CA LYS A 281 17.23 -3.83 -1.06
C LYS A 281 16.96 -3.56 -2.53
N THR A 282 18.00 -3.09 -3.22
CA THR A 282 18.03 -2.96 -4.67
C THR A 282 18.33 -4.33 -5.30
N TRP A 283 17.72 -4.63 -6.44
CA TRP A 283 18.10 -5.76 -7.29
C TRP A 283 19.27 -5.37 -8.17
N THR A 284 20.30 -6.21 -8.25
CA THR A 284 21.58 -5.86 -8.89
C THR A 284 21.82 -6.62 -10.18
N GLY A 285 22.49 -5.98 -11.15
CA GLY A 285 22.73 -6.58 -12.46
C GLY A 285 21.63 -6.27 -13.46
N GLU A 286 21.81 -6.75 -14.69
CA GLU A 286 20.83 -6.61 -15.75
C GLU A 286 19.64 -7.56 -15.50
N HIS A 287 18.42 -7.05 -15.62
CA HIS A 287 17.20 -7.82 -15.44
C HIS A 287 16.38 -7.79 -16.72
N LYS A 288 15.69 -8.89 -16.98
CA LYS A 288 14.67 -8.92 -18.04
C LYS A 288 13.48 -8.05 -17.61
N VAL A 289 13.16 -7.07 -18.43
CA VAL A 289 11.99 -6.18 -18.23
C VAL A 289 10.97 -6.48 -19.32
N LEU A 290 9.73 -6.70 -18.91
CA LEU A 290 8.59 -6.89 -19.80
C LEU A 290 7.78 -5.60 -19.86
N ASN A 291 7.37 -5.21 -21.06
CA ASN A 291 6.30 -4.26 -21.25
C ASN A 291 4.97 -4.98 -21.03
N ALA A 292 4.36 -4.78 -19.87
CA ALA A 292 3.08 -5.39 -19.52
C ALA A 292 1.88 -4.63 -20.10
N GLY A 293 2.06 -3.38 -20.54
CA GLY A 293 1.02 -2.58 -21.18
C GLY A 293 1.19 -1.08 -20.94
N THR A 294 0.18 -0.30 -21.33
CA THR A 294 0.15 1.16 -21.16
C THR A 294 -1.01 1.56 -20.26
N LEU A 295 -0.70 2.26 -19.18
CA LEU A 295 -1.68 2.99 -18.38
C LEU A 295 -1.98 4.33 -19.06
N VAL A 296 -3.26 4.61 -19.27
CA VAL A 296 -3.78 5.86 -19.85
C VAL A 296 -4.69 6.53 -18.83
N LEU A 297 -4.42 7.78 -18.50
CA LEU A 297 -5.26 8.61 -17.63
C LEU A 297 -5.88 9.74 -18.44
N GLU A 298 -7.18 9.93 -18.29
CA GLU A 298 -7.98 10.83 -19.13
C GLU A 298 -8.59 11.99 -18.34
N SER A 299 -8.76 11.82 -17.03
CA SER A 299 -9.36 12.86 -16.18
C SER A 299 -8.80 12.85 -14.76
N SER A 300 -8.96 13.98 -14.09
CA SER A 300 -8.65 14.15 -12.68
C SER A 300 -9.82 14.79 -11.94
N GLN A 301 -9.98 14.46 -10.68
CA GLN A 301 -11.00 15.04 -9.79
C GLN A 301 -10.38 15.38 -8.43
N PRO A 302 -10.89 16.42 -7.73
CA PRO A 302 -10.52 16.68 -6.34
C PRO A 302 -10.77 15.46 -5.46
N GLN A 303 -9.86 15.17 -4.53
CA GLN A 303 -9.92 13.92 -3.75
C GLN A 303 -11.10 13.80 -2.77
N MET A 304 -11.72 14.92 -2.38
CA MET A 304 -12.78 14.94 -1.38
C MET A 304 -14.11 14.41 -1.93
N ASP A 305 -14.34 14.60 -3.23
CA ASP A 305 -15.57 14.21 -3.91
C ASP A 305 -15.32 13.21 -5.05
N GLY A 306 -14.05 12.95 -5.38
CA GLY A 306 -13.69 12.06 -6.48
C GLY A 306 -13.75 10.58 -6.15
N ASP A 307 -13.83 9.77 -7.21
CA ASP A 307 -14.02 8.31 -7.14
C ASP A 307 -12.95 7.55 -6.33
N CYS A 308 -11.76 8.13 -6.20
CA CYS A 308 -10.68 7.54 -5.41
C CYS A 308 -10.84 7.74 -3.89
N ARG A 309 -11.80 8.55 -3.44
CA ARG A 309 -12.00 8.88 -2.02
C ARG A 309 -12.16 7.63 -1.19
N ASP A 310 -13.09 6.76 -1.54
CA ASP A 310 -13.45 5.58 -0.73
C ASP A 310 -12.75 4.30 -1.19
N ILE A 311 -11.69 4.44 -1.99
CA ILE A 311 -10.84 3.32 -2.36
C ILE A 311 -9.72 3.16 -1.31
N ASN A 312 -9.67 1.96 -0.76
CA ASN A 312 -8.49 1.44 -0.07
C ASN A 312 -7.56 0.77 -1.10
N PHE A 313 -6.46 1.42 -1.48
CA PHE A 313 -5.47 0.90 -2.45
C PHE A 313 -4.52 -0.14 -1.84
N ASP A 314 -5.07 -1.10 -1.11
CA ASP A 314 -4.34 -2.17 -0.45
C ASP A 314 -3.59 -3.05 -1.47
N PRO A 315 -2.25 -3.10 -1.45
CA PRO A 315 -1.46 -3.86 -2.42
C PRO A 315 -1.65 -5.38 -2.36
N LEU A 316 -2.32 -5.91 -1.33
CA LEU A 316 -2.66 -7.33 -1.22
C LEU A 316 -4.01 -7.69 -1.85
N VAL A 317 -4.75 -6.72 -2.40
CA VAL A 317 -5.88 -7.03 -3.28
C VAL A 317 -5.32 -7.35 -4.68
N LEU A 318 -5.12 -8.64 -4.90
CA LEU A 318 -4.50 -9.20 -6.10
C LEU A 318 -5.50 -10.11 -6.84
N PRO A 319 -5.51 -10.10 -8.19
CA PRO A 319 -6.29 -11.05 -8.97
C PRO A 319 -5.59 -12.41 -9.02
N SER A 320 -6.32 -13.44 -9.44
CA SER A 320 -5.71 -14.74 -9.73
C SER A 320 -4.59 -14.57 -10.75
N GLY A 321 -3.46 -15.24 -10.56
CA GLY A 321 -2.27 -15.09 -11.40
C GLY A 321 -1.26 -14.06 -10.91
N ILE A 322 -1.52 -13.37 -9.80
CA ILE A 322 -0.56 -12.54 -9.06
C ILE A 322 -0.62 -12.91 -7.57
N GLU A 323 0.54 -13.13 -6.96
CA GLU A 323 0.66 -13.47 -5.53
C GLU A 323 1.63 -12.53 -4.82
N ALA A 324 1.44 -12.38 -3.51
CA ALA A 324 2.37 -11.65 -2.66
C ALA A 324 3.71 -12.40 -2.49
N SER A 325 4.78 -11.64 -2.29
CA SER A 325 6.00 -12.17 -1.67
C SER A 325 5.84 -12.33 -0.16
N ASN A 326 6.87 -12.85 0.51
CA ASN A 326 6.91 -12.91 1.97
C ASN A 326 7.50 -11.63 2.58
N ASP A 327 7.61 -10.54 1.82
CA ASP A 327 8.04 -9.26 2.34
C ASP A 327 7.12 -8.83 3.52
N PRO A 328 7.65 -8.67 4.74
CA PRO A 328 6.84 -8.40 5.92
C PRO A 328 6.11 -7.06 5.87
N LEU A 329 6.58 -6.12 5.03
CA LEU A 329 5.91 -4.84 4.84
C LEU A 329 4.58 -5.00 4.10
N LEU A 330 4.40 -5.99 3.23
CA LEU A 330 3.13 -6.17 2.51
C LEU A 330 1.96 -6.43 3.46
N ALA A 331 2.13 -7.36 4.39
CA ALA A 331 1.12 -7.68 5.39
C ALA A 331 0.86 -6.48 6.33
N ALA A 332 1.92 -5.80 6.77
CA ALA A 332 1.79 -4.62 7.62
C ALA A 332 1.08 -3.46 6.90
N ARG A 333 1.36 -3.26 5.61
CA ARG A 333 0.68 -2.27 4.76
C ARG A 333 -0.81 -2.57 4.70
N SER A 334 -1.22 -3.77 4.31
CA SER A 334 -2.64 -4.13 4.22
C SER A 334 -3.40 -3.82 5.53
N ALA A 335 -2.84 -4.23 6.67
CA ALA A 335 -3.46 -3.99 7.97
C ALA A 335 -3.51 -2.49 8.34
N ALA A 336 -2.45 -1.72 8.06
CA ALA A 336 -2.41 -0.29 8.30
C ALA A 336 -3.38 0.49 7.38
N TYR A 337 -3.48 0.07 6.12
CA TYR A 337 -4.39 0.62 5.11
C TYR A 337 -5.84 0.42 5.55
N ALA A 338 -6.21 -0.79 5.99
CA ALA A 338 -7.54 -1.07 6.54
C ALA A 338 -7.84 -0.21 7.78
N SER A 339 -6.89 -0.11 8.73
CA SER A 339 -7.07 0.72 9.93
C SER A 339 -7.21 2.20 9.59
N SER A 340 -6.43 2.74 8.66
CA SER A 340 -6.56 4.14 8.24
C SER A 340 -7.86 4.40 7.46
N TYR A 341 -8.29 3.44 6.64
CA TYR A 341 -9.54 3.53 5.89
C TYR A 341 -10.74 3.61 6.82
N LEU A 342 -10.84 2.69 7.79
CA LEU A 342 -11.93 2.65 8.76
C LEU A 342 -12.05 3.94 9.57
N ARG A 343 -10.93 4.50 10.06
CA ARG A 343 -10.94 5.78 10.79
C ARG A 343 -11.51 6.89 9.92
N ARG A 344 -10.94 7.06 8.73
CA ARG A 344 -11.30 8.13 7.82
C ARG A 344 -12.77 8.08 7.39
N THR A 345 -13.29 6.90 7.02
CA THR A 345 -14.68 6.77 6.62
C THR A 345 -15.65 6.96 7.79
N SER A 346 -15.25 6.58 9.02
CA SER A 346 -16.04 6.82 10.23
C SER A 346 -16.07 8.30 10.68
N GLU A 347 -15.07 9.09 10.30
CA GLU A 347 -15.02 10.52 10.61
C GLU A 347 -15.92 11.34 9.69
N VAL A 348 -16.07 10.92 8.43
CA VAL A 348 -16.91 11.62 7.45
C VAL A 348 -18.39 11.57 7.86
N SER A 349 -18.87 10.46 8.44
CA SER A 349 -20.24 10.41 8.97
C SER A 349 -20.47 11.39 10.13
N GLN A 350 -19.43 11.67 10.92
CA GLN A 350 -19.46 12.65 12.00
C GLN A 350 -19.40 14.09 11.48
N LEU A 351 -18.61 14.36 10.42
CA LEU A 351 -18.53 15.69 9.80
C LEU A 351 -19.87 16.13 9.16
N HIS A 352 -20.66 15.21 8.61
CA HIS A 352 -22.01 15.51 8.12
C HIS A 352 -23.05 15.66 9.23
N SER A 353 -22.73 15.22 10.46
CA SER A 353 -23.63 15.25 11.62
C SER A 353 -23.37 16.44 12.56
N ALA A 354 -22.26 17.15 12.38
CA ALA A 354 -21.94 18.35 13.14
C ALA A 354 -22.68 19.57 12.54
N PRO A 355 -23.36 20.41 13.34
CA PRO A 355 -23.82 21.70 12.87
C PRO A 355 -22.64 22.46 12.28
N GLN A 356 -22.81 23.01 11.08
CA GLN A 356 -21.82 23.86 10.43
C GLN A 356 -21.55 25.06 11.34
N GLU A 357 -20.54 24.99 12.20
CA GLU A 357 -20.02 26.17 12.87
C GLU A 357 -19.48 27.11 11.79
N SER A 358 -20.12 28.27 11.70
CA SER A 358 -19.75 29.37 10.82
C SER A 358 -18.26 29.69 11.00
N LYS A 359 -17.48 29.58 9.93
CA LYS A 359 -16.09 30.06 9.90
C LYS A 359 -16.07 31.56 10.25
N PRO A 360 -15.13 32.01 11.11
CA PRO A 360 -14.90 33.43 11.36
C PRO A 360 -14.38 34.17 10.13
#